data_AF-A0A7C4KXW0-F1
#
_entry.id   AF-A0A7C4KXW0-F1
#
_cell.length_a   1.000
_cell.length_b   1.000
_cell.length_c   1.000
_cell.angle_alpha   90.00
_cell.angle_beta   90.00
_cell.angle_gamma   90.00
#
_symmetry.space_group_name_H-M   'P 1'
#
loop_
_entity.id
_entity.type
_entity.pdbx_description
1 polymer ?
#
loop_
_entity_poly.entity_id
_entity_poly.type
_entity_poly.pdbx_seq_one_letter_code
_entity_poly.pdbx_strand_id
1 'polypeptide(L)' 'MAELDTLVEIAQDLPGCFGARLTGAGFGGCTINLVEEKAAENFIQSLAAEYRARTGLKAEIVLCHASNGVTVSRG' A
#
# COMPACT_ATOMS: atom_id res chain seq x y z
N MET A 1 -14.89 3.29 6.16
CA MET A 1 -14.96 3.80 4.77
C MET A 1 -14.38 5.21 4.66
N ALA A 2 -13.48 5.58 5.56
CA ALA A 2 -12.67 6.79 5.48
C ALA A 2 -11.17 6.44 5.57
N GLU A 3 -10.85 5.32 6.20
CA GLU A 3 -9.50 4.83 6.47
C GLU A 3 -8.77 4.42 5.19
N LEU A 4 -9.43 3.64 4.33
CA LEU A 4 -8.86 3.22 3.06
C LEU A 4 -8.75 4.38 2.07
N ASP A 5 -9.73 5.28 2.05
CA ASP A 5 -9.69 6.49 1.22
C ASP A 5 -8.55 7.41 1.70
N THR A 6 -8.37 7.57 3.01
CA THR A 6 -7.23 8.31 3.60
C THR A 6 -5.89 7.71 3.15
N LEU A 7 -5.76 6.38 3.15
CA LEU A 7 -4.53 5.72 2.66
C LEU A 7 -4.28 6.00 1.18
N VAL A 8 -5.33 5.98 0.35
CA VAL A 8 -5.22 6.27 -1.09
C VAL A 8 -4.85 7.74 -1.33
N GLU A 9 -5.49 8.67 -0.63
CA GLU A 9 -5.21 10.10 -0.73
C GLU A 9 -3.75 10.40 -0.35
N ILE A 10 -3.30 9.91 0.82
CA ILE A 10 -1.90 10.09 1.24
C ILE A 10 -0.95 9.49 0.21
N ALA A 11 -1.22 8.26 -0.25
CA ALA A 11 -0.35 7.59 -1.21
C ALA A 11 -0.19 8.38 -2.52
N GLN A 12 -1.25 9.01 -3.03
CA GLN A 12 -1.19 9.79 -4.27
C GLN A 12 -0.33 11.06 -4.15
N ASP A 13 -0.22 11.63 -2.95
CA ASP A 13 0.58 12.83 -2.69
C ASP A 13 2.07 12.52 -2.43
N LEU A 14 2.43 11.24 -2.20
CA LEU A 14 3.81 10.86 -1.87
C LEU A 14 4.68 10.67 -3.12
N PRO A 15 5.95 11.14 -3.09
CA PRO A 15 6.90 10.93 -4.18
C PRO A 15 7.10 9.46 -4.51
N GLY A 16 7.24 9.16 -5.80
CA GLY A 16 7.44 7.81 -6.30
C GLY A 16 6.16 6.97 -6.40
N CYS A 17 4.99 7.48 -6.02
CA CYS A 17 3.72 6.80 -6.24
C CYS A 17 3.24 6.97 -7.69
N PHE A 18 3.01 5.86 -8.38
CA PHE A 18 2.39 5.84 -9.71
C PHE A 18 0.86 5.70 -9.63
N GLY A 19 0.35 5.20 -8.51
CA GLY A 19 -1.09 5.08 -8.28
C GLY A 19 -1.43 4.21 -7.07
N ALA A 20 -2.61 4.45 -6.51
CA ALA A 20 -3.12 3.76 -5.34
C ALA A 20 -4.60 3.42 -5.53
N ARG A 21 -5.02 2.22 -5.09
CA ARG A 21 -6.45 1.85 -5.05
C ARG A 21 -6.79 0.92 -3.90
N LEU A 22 -8.07 0.92 -3.53
CA LEU A 22 -8.65 -0.06 -2.62
C LEU A 22 -8.64 -1.47 -3.24
N THR A 23 -8.49 -2.47 -2.38
CA THR A 23 -8.58 -3.89 -2.73
C THR A 23 -9.52 -4.58 -1.74
N GLY A 24 -10.40 -5.46 -2.24
CA GLY A 24 -11.42 -6.14 -1.44
C GLY A 24 -12.83 -5.52 -1.53
N ALA A 25 -13.73 -5.96 -0.65
CA ALA A 25 -15.17 -5.64 -0.70
C ALA A 25 -15.57 -4.26 -0.13
N GLY A 26 -14.61 -3.44 0.32
CA GLY A 26 -14.84 -2.05 0.72
C GLY A 26 -15.21 -1.81 2.20
N PHE A 27 -15.40 -2.86 3.02
CA PHE A 27 -15.72 -2.75 4.45
C PHE A 27 -14.48 -2.86 5.36
N GLY A 28 -13.35 -2.34 4.91
CA GLY A 28 -12.01 -2.61 5.46
C GLY A 28 -11.18 -3.44 4.48
N GLY A 29 -9.89 -3.64 4.79
CA GLY A 29 -8.98 -4.39 3.94
C GLY A 29 -7.66 -3.65 3.69
N CYS A 30 -7.18 -3.74 2.45
CA CYS A 30 -5.87 -3.22 2.07
C CYS A 30 -6.00 -2.19 0.94
N THR A 31 -4.96 -1.39 0.75
CA THR A 31 -4.71 -0.65 -0.49
C THR A 31 -3.54 -1.29 -1.23
N ILE A 32 -3.57 -1.30 -2.57
CA ILE A 32 -2.38 -1.56 -3.39
C ILE A 32 -1.86 -0.19 -3.84
N ASN A 33 -0.56 0.03 -3.64
CA ASN A 33 0.15 1.22 -4.10
C ASN A 33 1.26 0.76 -5.06
N LEU A 34 1.25 1.27 -6.28
CA LEU A 34 2.31 1.03 -7.25
C LEU A 34 3.35 2.14 -7.07
N VAL A 35 4.57 1.75 -6.70
CA VAL A 35 5.62 2.69 -6.25
C VAL A 35 6.91 2.42 -7.00
N GLU A 36 7.68 3.48 -7.29
CA GLU A 36 9.05 3.38 -7.78
C GLU A 36 9.92 2.63 -6.77
N GLU A 37 10.63 1.61 -7.24
CA GLU A 37 11.42 0.70 -6.38
C GLU A 37 12.41 1.46 -5.48
N LYS A 38 13.10 2.47 -6.04
CA LYS A 38 14.06 3.30 -5.30
C LYS A 38 13.42 4.17 -4.22
N ALA A 39 12.12 4.44 -4.32
CA ALA A 39 11.37 5.24 -3.36
C ALA A 39 10.62 4.38 -2.32
N ALA A 40 10.58 3.05 -2.49
CA ALA A 40 9.68 2.17 -1.73
C ALA A 40 9.84 2.28 -0.21
N GLU A 41 11.07 2.26 0.31
CA GLU A 41 11.30 2.36 1.77
C GLU A 41 10.83 3.70 2.34
N ASN A 42 11.18 4.80 1.69
CA ASN A 42 10.77 6.15 2.11
C ASN A 42 9.25 6.31 2.01
N PHE A 43 8.66 5.82 0.93
CA PHE A 43 7.21 5.82 0.73
C PHE A 43 6.48 5.10 1.87
N ILE A 44 6.96 3.91 2.28
CA ILE A 44 6.36 3.14 3.38
C ILE A 44 6.40 3.94 4.70
N GLN A 45 7.55 4.55 5.02
CA GLN A 45 7.69 5.34 6.25
C GLN A 45 6.77 6.56 6.25
N SER A 46 6.73 7.31 5.14
CA SER A 46 5.89 8.49 5.00
C SER A 46 4.41 8.15 5.07
N LEU A 47 3.98 7.10 4.36
CA LEU A 47 2.58 6.65 4.37
C LEU A 47 2.15 6.23 5.77
N ALA A 48 2.98 5.46 6.49
CA ALA A 48 2.68 5.04 7.85
C ALA A 48 2.59 6.21 8.83
N ALA A 49 3.52 7.17 8.72
CA ALA A 49 3.56 8.35 9.58
C ALA A 49 2.33 9.25 9.37
N GLU A 50 2.03 9.58 8.11
CA GLU A 50 0.91 10.47 7.76
C GLU A 50 -0.43 9.80 8.08
N TYR A 51 -0.58 8.50 7.80
CA TYR A 51 -1.80 7.77 8.13
C TYR A 51 -2.05 7.77 9.64
N ARG A 52 -1.00 7.53 10.44
CA ARG A 52 -1.10 7.60 11.90
C ARG A 52 -1.44 9.01 12.39
N ALA A 53 -0.87 10.04 11.76
CA ALA A 53 -1.15 11.43 12.12
C ALA A 53 -2.63 11.80 11.86
N ARG A 54 -3.20 11.35 10.73
CA ARG A 54 -4.59 11.66 10.36
C ARG A 54 -5.64 10.83 11.09
N THR A 55 -5.33 9.57 11.41
CA THR A 55 -6.34 8.61 11.91
C THR A 55 -6.10 8.14 13.35
N GLY A 56 -4.89 8.32 13.88
CA GLY A 56 -4.46 7.72 15.15
C GLY A 56 -4.19 6.20 15.07
N LEU A 57 -4.39 5.57 13.90
CA LEU A 57 -4.24 4.13 13.70
C LEU A 57 -2.86 3.79 13.15
N LYS A 58 -2.41 2.55 13.38
CA LYS A 58 -1.19 2.00 12.76
C LYS A 58 -1.58 1.20 11.52
N ALA A 59 -0.98 1.53 10.38
CA ALA A 59 -1.05 0.69 9.18
C ALA A 59 0.01 -0.42 9.24
N GLU A 60 -0.37 -1.63 8.85
CA GLU A 60 0.57 -2.68 8.49
C GLU A 60 0.84 -2.58 6.99
N ILE A 61 2.12 -2.49 6.61
CA ILE A 61 2.52 -2.28 5.22
C ILE A 61 3.54 -3.34 4.85
N VAL A 62 3.28 -4.03 3.74
CA VAL A 62 4.14 -5.10 3.20
C VAL A 62 4.66 -4.66 1.84
N LEU A 63 5.99 -4.64 1.70
CA LEU A 63 6.63 -4.49 0.40
C LEU A 63 6.59 -5.84 -0.32
N CYS A 64 6.02 -5.87 -1.53
CA CYS A 64 5.94 -7.07 -2.34
C CYS A 64 6.30 -6.78 -3.79
N HIS A 65 6.68 -7.83 -4.51
CA HIS A 65 6.95 -7.80 -5.94
C HIS A 65 6.04 -8.79 -6.65
N ALA A 66 5.70 -8.51 -7.90
CA ALA A 66 5.00 -9.47 -8.76
C ALA A 66 5.81 -10.76 -8.85
N SER A 67 5.16 -11.89 -8.61
CA SER A 67 5.79 -13.21 -8.58
C SER A 67 4.98 -14.22 -9.38
N ASN A 68 5.62 -15.34 -9.70
CA ASN A 68 4.95 -16.43 -10.41
C ASN A 68 3.85 -17.03 -9.54
N GLY A 69 2.76 -17.46 -10.20
CA GLY A 69 1.72 -18.27 -9.57
C GLY A 69 2.21 -19.69 -9.23
N VAL A 70 1.32 -20.49 -8.65
CA VAL A 70 1.61 -21.87 -8.26
C VAL A 70 2.07 -22.70 -9.47
N THR A 71 3.16 -23.46 -9.30
CA THR A 71 3.68 -24.38 -10.31
C THR A 71 3.88 -25.77 -9.70
N VAL A 72 3.54 -26.83 -10.44
CA VAL A 72 3.79 -28.21 -10.01
C VAL A 72 5.19 -28.64 -10.44
N SER A 73 6.06 -28.97 -9.49
CA SER A 73 7.35 -29.61 -9.77
C SER A 73 7.14 -31.11 -9.98
N ARG A 74 7.39 -31.61 -11.19
CA ARG A 74 7.50 -33.05 -11.47
C ARG A 74 8.99 -33.42 -11.43
N GLY A 75 9.32 -34.40 -10.58
CA GLY A 75 10.62 -35.06 -10.57
C GLY A 75 10.74 -36.09 -11.69
#